data_AF-A0A497S6E3-F1
#
_entry.id   AF-A0A497S6E3-F1
#
_cell.length_a   1.000
_cell.length_b   1.000
_cell.length_c   1.000
_cell.angle_alpha   90.00
_cell.angle_beta   90.00
_cell.angle_gamma   90.00
#
_symmetry.space_group_name_H-M   'P 1'
#
loop_
_entity.id
_entity.type
_entity.pdbx_description
1 polymer ?
#
loop_
_entity_poly.entity_id
_entity_poly.type
_entity_poly.pdbx_seq_one_letter_code
_entity_poly.pdbx_strand_id
1 'polypeptide(L)'
;MEVVEVSNGKSIVTIQGEKYKRTSEFIPMNGMQLRIYRRVSDNQPFVLRNRQLEPVVLMGEVKGQQKLPEPKEKTEKIEEVEKTEIIVEGTGVIAKEAGIIKQASEYASVLSDVIEKQKLYTNIKGRKYVRVEGWQVLGALLKCRAVITEVKETPEYFEATAEIINQRGEVMGRGVARCYFSEKNWQDRDKYAVLSMAQTRAIGKAYRNNFAWILGLAGYEPTPAEEVE
;
A
#
# COMPACT_ATOMS: atom_id res chain seq x y z
N MET A 1 14.47 20.99 -6.33
CA MET A 1 13.75 22.11 -6.97
C MET A 1 14.39 22.28 -8.33
N GLU A 2 13.66 22.11 -9.43
CA GLU A 2 14.05 22.69 -10.71
C GLU A 2 12.82 22.78 -11.61
N VAL A 3 12.79 23.86 -12.38
CA VAL A 3 11.60 24.59 -12.79
C VAL A 3 10.85 23.87 -13.91
N VAL A 4 9.53 23.77 -13.73
CA VAL A 4 8.58 23.37 -14.76
C VAL A 4 8.35 24.57 -15.69
N GLU A 5 9.19 24.75 -16.70
CA GLU A 5 8.87 25.67 -17.80
C GLU A 5 7.94 24.96 -18.78
N VAL A 6 6.63 25.18 -18.63
CA VAL A 6 5.65 24.84 -19.66
C VAL A 6 5.68 25.95 -20.70
N SER A 7 6.55 25.87 -21.71
CA SER A 7 6.47 26.78 -22.86
C SER A 7 5.50 26.23 -23.93
N ASN A 8 4.50 27.04 -24.26
CA ASN A 8 3.62 26.96 -25.44
C ASN A 8 3.17 25.56 -25.88
N GLY A 9 2.28 24.95 -25.09
CA GLY A 9 1.43 23.84 -25.57
C GLY A 9 2.16 22.53 -25.87
N LYS A 10 3.47 22.43 -25.61
CA LYS A 10 4.26 21.20 -25.72
C LYS A 10 4.89 20.90 -24.37
N SER A 11 4.32 19.90 -23.70
CA SER A 11 4.69 19.39 -22.38
C SER A 11 6.13 18.84 -22.32
N ILE A 12 7.15 19.70 -22.31
CA ILE A 12 8.55 19.34 -22.11
C ILE A 12 8.91 19.56 -20.64
N VAL A 13 9.61 18.61 -20.04
CA VAL A 13 10.06 18.61 -18.65
C VAL A 13 11.59 18.52 -18.65
N THR A 14 12.27 19.40 -17.91
CA THR A 14 13.73 19.35 -17.76
C THR A 14 14.07 18.74 -16.40
N ILE A 15 14.90 17.69 -16.40
CA ILE A 15 15.34 17.00 -15.17
C ILE A 15 16.85 16.76 -15.29
N GLN A 16 17.63 17.24 -14.31
CA GLN A 16 19.10 17.11 -14.28
C GLN A 16 19.79 17.65 -15.56
N GLY A 17 19.25 18.74 -16.13
CA GLY A 17 19.77 19.35 -17.36
C GLY A 17 19.32 18.67 -18.67
N GLU A 18 18.67 17.51 -18.61
CA GLU A 18 18.14 16.81 -19.78
C GLU A 18 16.65 17.12 -20.00
N LYS A 19 16.24 17.21 -21.28
CA LYS A 19 14.86 17.54 -21.67
C LYS A 19 14.07 16.27 -22.04
N TYR A 20 12.84 16.19 -21.56
CA TYR A 20 11.94 15.05 -21.75
C TYR A 20 10.57 15.52 -22.23
N LYS A 21 10.05 14.90 -23.28
CA LYS A 21 8.69 15.14 -23.78
C LYS A 21 7.71 14.21 -23.08
N ARG A 22 6.70 14.79 -22.42
CA ARG A 22 5.57 14.03 -21.87
C ARG A 22 4.73 13.46 -23.01
N THR A 23 4.45 12.17 -22.97
CA THR A 23 3.59 11.49 -23.95
C THR A 23 2.17 11.26 -23.39
N SER A 24 1.26 10.82 -24.24
CA SER A 24 -0.04 10.24 -23.84
C SER A 24 0.03 8.73 -23.62
N GLU A 25 1.21 8.12 -23.77
CA GLU A 25 1.43 6.68 -23.66
C GLU A 25 1.65 6.29 -22.19
N PHE A 26 1.20 5.09 -21.83
CA PHE A 26 1.36 4.54 -20.48
C PHE A 26 1.80 3.09 -20.57
N ILE A 27 2.56 2.64 -19.57
CA ILE A 27 2.91 1.23 -19.40
C ILE A 27 2.29 0.69 -18.10
N PRO A 28 1.71 -0.52 -18.13
CA PRO A 28 1.35 -1.23 -16.93
C PRO A 28 2.63 -1.76 -16.26
N MET A 29 2.91 -1.31 -15.04
CA MET A 29 4.04 -1.80 -14.26
C MET A 29 3.63 -1.92 -12.80
N ASN A 30 3.76 -3.13 -12.22
CA ASN A 30 3.37 -3.42 -10.84
C ASN A 30 1.92 -3.01 -10.49
N GLY A 31 0.98 -3.18 -11.42
CA GLY A 31 -0.44 -2.84 -11.22
C GLY A 31 -0.77 -1.36 -11.37
N MET A 32 0.18 -0.51 -11.76
CA MET A 32 -0.04 0.92 -12.01
C MET A 32 0.19 1.26 -13.49
N GLN A 33 -0.58 2.22 -14.02
CA GLN A 33 -0.30 2.81 -15.33
C GLN A 33 0.67 3.98 -15.17
N LEU A 34 1.95 3.74 -15.49
CA LEU A 34 2.98 4.76 -15.46
C LEU A 34 3.07 5.45 -16.81
N ARG A 35 3.07 6.78 -16.80
CA ARG A 35 3.17 7.58 -18.03
C ARG A 35 4.59 7.54 -18.59
N ILE A 36 4.70 7.38 -19.91
CA ILE A 36 5.98 7.41 -20.61
C ILE A 36 6.39 8.86 -20.88
N TYR A 37 7.65 9.16 -20.62
CA TYR A 37 8.35 10.35 -21.06
C TYR A 37 9.40 9.92 -22.08
N ARG A 38 9.59 10.69 -23.15
CA ARG A 38 10.64 10.40 -24.13
C ARG A 38 11.71 11.47 -24.08
N ARG A 39 12.96 11.07 -23.89
CA ARG A 39 14.08 12.01 -23.87
C ARG A 39 14.19 12.69 -25.23
N VAL A 40 14.38 14.00 -25.25
CA VAL A 40 14.36 14.80 -26.49
C VAL A 40 15.57 14.49 -27.39
N SER A 41 16.71 14.08 -26.82
CA SER A 41 17.94 13.84 -27.58
C SER A 41 17.91 12.58 -28.45
N ASP A 42 17.31 11.49 -27.96
CA ASP A 42 17.38 10.17 -28.59
C ASP A 42 16.05 9.39 -28.59
N ASN A 43 14.97 10.02 -28.12
CA ASN A 43 13.63 9.44 -28.03
C ASN A 43 13.54 8.20 -27.12
N GLN A 44 14.56 7.95 -26.29
CA GLN A 44 14.57 6.84 -25.34
C GLN A 44 13.43 7.01 -24.33
N PRO A 45 12.62 5.97 -24.07
CA PRO A 45 11.50 6.07 -23.16
C PRO A 45 11.91 5.88 -21.69
N PHE A 46 11.31 6.69 -20.83
CA PHE A 46 11.50 6.72 -19.39
C PHE A 46 10.16 6.76 -18.68
N VAL A 47 10.12 6.28 -17.43
CA VAL A 47 8.98 6.49 -16.53
C VAL A 47 9.42 7.21 -15.27
N LEU A 48 8.53 8.05 -14.74
CA LEU A 48 8.78 8.75 -13.49
C LEU A 48 8.36 7.88 -12.29
N ARG A 49 9.32 7.48 -11.46
CA ARG A 49 9.11 6.67 -10.25
C ARG A 49 9.90 7.27 -9.10
N ASN A 50 9.28 7.43 -7.93
CA ASN A 50 9.94 8.01 -6.74
C ASN A 50 10.69 9.33 -7.03
N ARG A 51 10.15 10.19 -7.91
CA ARG A 51 10.76 11.44 -8.39
C ARG A 51 12.07 11.26 -9.20
N GLN A 52 12.36 10.05 -9.68
CA GLN A 52 13.47 9.73 -10.58
C GLN A 52 12.93 9.20 -11.91
N LEU A 53 13.61 9.51 -13.00
CA LEU A 53 13.31 8.93 -14.31
C LEU A 53 14.10 7.63 -14.47
N GLU A 54 13.39 6.52 -14.65
CA GLU A 54 13.99 5.20 -14.91
C GLU A 54 13.81 4.86 -16.40
N PRO A 55 14.86 4.46 -17.14
CA PRO A 55 14.73 4.05 -18.54
C PRO A 55 13.91 2.77 -18.61
N VAL A 56 13.04 2.67 -19.61
CA VAL A 56 12.21 1.49 -19.85
C VAL A 56 12.44 0.98 -21.26
N VAL A 57 12.33 -0.34 -21.43
CA VAL A 57 12.30 -0.95 -22.76
C VAL A 57 10.85 -1.26 -23.08
N LEU A 58 10.29 -0.57 -24.07
CA LEU A 58 8.92 -0.82 -24.52
C LEU A 58 8.93 -2.02 -25.47
N MET A 59 8.19 -3.08 -25.13
CA MET A 59 7.96 -4.18 -26.07
C MET A 59 7.19 -3.65 -27.29
N GLY A 60 7.88 -3.51 -28.42
CA GLY A 60 7.32 -2.98 -29.67
C GLY A 60 8.21 -1.98 -30.41
N GLU A 61 9.24 -1.42 -29.77
CA GLU A 61 10.22 -0.54 -30.45
C GLU A 61 11.59 -1.21 -30.56
N VAL A 62 11.69 -2.23 -31.41
CA VAL A 62 13.00 -2.65 -31.93
C VAL A 62 13.35 -1.72 -33.09
N LYS A 63 14.05 -0.62 -32.80
CA LYS A 63 14.80 0.09 -33.83
C LYS A 63 16.26 -0.34 -33.77
N GLY A 64 16.64 -1.18 -34.74
CA GLY A 64 17.97 -1.18 -35.37
C GLY A 64 19.16 -1.56 -34.48
N GLN A 65 19.55 -2.82 -34.59
CA GLN A 65 20.93 -3.35 -34.58
C GLN A 65 22.03 -2.52 -33.87
N GLN A 66 22.54 -3.06 -32.76
CA GLN A 66 23.99 -3.15 -32.57
C GLN A 66 24.34 -4.55 -32.08
N LYS A 67 25.04 -5.27 -32.95
CA LYS A 67 25.63 -6.59 -32.69
C LYS A 67 26.89 -6.35 -31.85
N LEU A 68 26.95 -6.89 -30.64
CA LEU A 68 28.21 -7.05 -29.91
C LEU A 68 28.44 -8.55 -29.61
N PRO A 69 29.72 -8.98 -29.56
CA PRO A 69 30.14 -10.33 -29.94
C PRO A 69 29.88 -11.37 -28.85
N GLU A 70 29.66 -12.60 -29.29
CA GLU A 70 29.58 -13.79 -28.43
C GLU A 70 30.90 -14.01 -27.66
N PRO A 71 30.86 -14.17 -26.33
CA PRO A 71 31.94 -14.77 -25.58
C PRO A 71 31.69 -16.27 -25.41
N LYS A 72 32.77 -17.01 -25.68
CA LYS A 72 32.89 -18.47 -25.70
C LYS A 72 32.54 -19.15 -24.37
N GLU A 73 32.03 -20.37 -24.49
CA GLU A 73 31.73 -21.32 -23.42
C GLU A 73 32.76 -21.36 -22.29
N LYS A 74 32.27 -21.40 -21.04
CA LYS A 74 32.77 -22.35 -20.04
C LYS A 74 31.62 -22.92 -19.22
N THR A 75 31.60 -24.25 -19.21
CA THR A 75 30.73 -25.19 -18.53
C THR A 75 30.90 -25.07 -17.02
N GLU A 76 29.82 -25.02 -16.25
CA GLU A 76 29.80 -25.50 -14.87
C GLU A 76 28.38 -25.95 -14.51
N LYS A 77 28.29 -27.18 -14.00
CA LYS A 77 27.05 -27.94 -13.73
C LYS A 77 26.40 -27.44 -12.44
N ILE A 78 25.08 -27.29 -12.42
CA ILE A 78 24.28 -27.36 -11.19
C ILE A 78 23.07 -28.27 -11.48
N GLU A 79 22.90 -29.23 -10.57
CA GLU A 79 22.05 -30.43 -10.65
C GLU A 79 20.55 -30.12 -10.71
N GLU A 80 19.85 -30.91 -11.52
CA GLU A 80 18.39 -31.06 -11.51
C GLU A 80 17.93 -31.70 -10.19
N VAL A 81 16.91 -31.11 -9.59
CA VAL A 81 15.96 -31.86 -8.76
C VAL A 81 14.56 -31.55 -9.27
N GLU A 82 14.05 -32.44 -10.12
CA GLU A 82 12.64 -32.53 -10.47
C GLU A 82 11.81 -32.81 -9.20
N LYS A 83 10.77 -32.00 -8.97
CA LYS A 83 9.56 -32.44 -8.26
C LYS A 83 8.32 -31.84 -8.91
N THR A 84 7.79 -32.64 -9.84
CA THR A 84 6.36 -32.91 -10.08
C THR A 84 5.39 -31.74 -9.95
N GLU A 85 5.07 -31.13 -11.09
CA GLU A 85 3.89 -30.27 -11.24
C GLU A 85 2.62 -31.11 -11.12
N ILE A 86 1.80 -30.79 -10.12
CA ILE A 86 0.41 -31.24 -10.05
C ILE A 86 -0.38 -30.32 -10.98
N ILE A 87 -0.81 -30.85 -12.13
CA ILE A 87 -1.75 -30.18 -13.02
C ILE A 87 -3.14 -30.26 -12.37
N VAL A 88 -3.64 -29.13 -11.88
CA VAL A 88 -5.06 -28.95 -11.59
C VAL A 88 -5.59 -27.90 -12.57
N GLU A 89 -6.20 -28.39 -13.65
CA GLU A 89 -6.97 -27.54 -14.55
C GLU A 89 -8.13 -26.90 -13.78
N GLY A 90 -8.25 -25.58 -13.88
CA GLY A 90 -9.44 -24.86 -13.44
C GLY A 90 -9.37 -24.25 -12.04
N THR A 91 -8.45 -23.30 -11.83
CA THR A 91 -8.68 -22.01 -11.16
C THR A 91 -7.33 -21.28 -11.18
N GLY A 92 -7.23 -20.25 -12.01
CA GLY A 92 -5.98 -19.51 -12.23
C GLY A 92 -5.58 -18.69 -11.00
N VAL A 93 -5.03 -19.34 -9.98
CA VAL A 93 -4.22 -18.67 -8.95
C VAL A 93 -2.79 -18.72 -9.45
N ILE A 94 -2.29 -17.59 -9.93
CA ILE A 94 -0.92 -17.43 -10.37
C ILE A 94 -0.06 -17.59 -9.11
N ALA A 95 1.05 -18.35 -9.16
CA ALA A 95 1.91 -18.64 -7.99
C ALA A 95 2.33 -17.41 -7.15
N LYS A 96 2.25 -16.20 -7.73
CA LYS A 96 2.46 -14.90 -7.10
C LYS A 96 1.36 -14.52 -6.07
N GLU A 97 0.12 -14.96 -6.29
CA GLU A 97 -1.05 -14.70 -5.44
C GLU A 97 -1.08 -15.64 -4.23
N ALA A 98 -0.72 -16.91 -4.41
CA ALA A 98 -0.50 -17.84 -3.31
C ALA A 98 0.62 -17.36 -2.37
N GLY A 99 1.66 -16.74 -2.92
CA GLY A 99 2.72 -16.10 -2.15
C GLY A 99 2.22 -14.97 -1.23
N ILE A 100 1.21 -14.20 -1.66
CA ILE A 100 0.62 -13.12 -0.84
C ILE A 100 -0.11 -13.70 0.37
N ILE A 101 -0.89 -14.76 0.15
CA ILE A 101 -1.61 -15.43 1.26
C ILE A 101 -0.60 -16.07 2.22
N LYS A 102 0.43 -16.74 1.71
CA LYS A 102 1.49 -17.33 2.55
C LYS A 102 2.18 -16.27 3.42
N GLN A 103 2.60 -15.16 2.81
CA GLN A 103 3.24 -14.06 3.53
C GLN A 103 2.29 -13.43 4.56
N ALA A 104 1.00 -13.29 4.23
CA ALA A 104 0.02 -12.79 5.17
C ALA A 104 -0.26 -13.76 6.32
N SER A 105 -0.19 -15.07 6.09
CA SER A 105 -0.26 -16.08 7.16
C SER A 105 0.95 -15.98 8.11
N GLU A 106 2.15 -15.73 7.57
CA GLU A 106 3.35 -15.47 8.38
C GLU A 106 3.17 -14.20 9.23
N TYR A 107 2.66 -13.10 8.65
CA TYR A 107 2.33 -11.88 9.39
C TYR A 107 1.23 -12.10 10.43
N ALA A 108 0.19 -12.87 10.10
CA ALA A 108 -0.90 -13.21 11.01
C ALA A 108 -0.37 -13.95 12.24
N SER A 109 0.56 -14.88 12.07
CA SER A 109 1.20 -15.59 13.19
C SER A 109 1.98 -14.63 14.10
N VAL A 110 2.89 -13.83 13.53
CA VAL A 110 3.70 -12.87 14.31
C VAL A 110 2.82 -11.84 15.02
N LEU A 111 1.79 -11.35 14.33
CA LEU A 111 0.86 -10.38 14.87
C LEU A 111 0.04 -10.97 16.02
N SER A 112 -0.43 -12.21 15.89
CA SER A 112 -1.21 -12.89 16.92
C SER A 112 -0.40 -13.04 18.21
N ASP A 113 0.88 -13.42 18.13
CA ASP A 113 1.76 -13.54 19.29
C ASP A 113 1.88 -12.21 20.06
N VAL A 114 2.04 -11.09 19.33
CA VAL A 114 2.13 -9.76 19.94
C VAL A 114 0.80 -9.35 20.56
N ILE A 115 -0.31 -9.53 19.85
CA ILE A 115 -1.66 -9.18 20.33
C ILE A 115 -2.00 -9.96 21.59
N GLU A 116 -1.71 -11.27 21.64
CA GLU A 116 -2.00 -12.11 22.80
C GLU A 116 -1.11 -11.78 24.00
N LYS A 117 0.19 -11.58 23.76
CA LYS A 117 1.17 -11.29 24.81
C LYS A 117 0.93 -9.93 25.45
N GLN A 118 0.56 -8.93 24.65
CA GLN A 118 0.34 -7.55 25.11
C GLN A 118 -1.13 -7.22 25.37
N LYS A 119 -2.05 -8.19 25.17
CA LYS A 119 -3.50 -8.01 25.36
C LYS A 119 -4.07 -6.83 24.57
N LEU A 120 -3.69 -6.72 23.30
CA LEU A 120 -4.14 -5.66 22.39
C LEU A 120 -5.54 -5.93 21.79
N TYR A 121 -6.45 -6.48 22.57
CA TYR A 121 -7.81 -6.82 22.13
C TYR A 121 -8.81 -6.64 23.27
N THR A 122 -10.08 -6.41 22.90
CA THR A 122 -11.22 -6.48 23.80
C THR A 122 -12.02 -7.74 23.49
N ASN A 123 -12.45 -8.45 24.54
CA ASN A 123 -13.38 -9.56 24.39
C ASN A 123 -14.82 -9.04 24.51
N ILE A 124 -15.59 -9.13 23.43
CA ILE A 124 -16.99 -8.71 23.37
C ILE A 124 -17.82 -9.94 22.99
N LYS A 125 -18.64 -10.42 23.93
CA LYS A 125 -19.50 -11.61 23.76
C LYS A 125 -18.73 -12.85 23.27
N GLY A 126 -17.53 -13.09 23.80
CA GLY A 126 -16.71 -14.25 23.47
C GLY A 126 -15.85 -14.10 22.22
N ARG A 127 -15.92 -12.96 21.52
CA ARG A 127 -15.14 -12.70 20.31
C ARG A 127 -14.08 -11.64 20.57
N LYS A 128 -12.89 -11.81 20.01
CA LYS A 128 -11.74 -10.92 20.22
C LYS A 128 -11.70 -9.85 19.13
N TYR A 129 -11.95 -8.61 19.52
CA TYR A 129 -11.84 -7.43 18.66
C TYR A 129 -10.50 -6.75 18.94
N VAL A 130 -9.69 -6.56 17.92
CA VAL A 130 -8.36 -5.98 18.09
C VAL A 130 -8.47 -4.47 18.26
N ARG A 131 -7.81 -3.94 19.29
CA ARG A 131 -7.72 -2.51 19.55
C ARG A 131 -6.84 -1.83 18.51
N VAL A 132 -6.99 -0.51 18.35
CA VAL A 132 -6.24 0.29 17.39
C VAL A 132 -4.73 0.07 17.46
N GLU A 133 -4.18 -0.18 18.65
CA GLU A 133 -2.74 -0.43 18.84
C GLU A 133 -2.31 -1.73 18.14
N GLY A 134 -3.13 -2.78 18.17
CA GLY A 134 -2.87 -4.02 17.43
C GLY A 134 -2.91 -3.80 15.91
N TRP A 135 -3.82 -2.96 15.42
CA TRP A 135 -3.84 -2.55 14.01
C TRP A 135 -2.59 -1.74 13.62
N GLN A 136 -2.05 -0.94 14.53
CA GLN A 136 -0.80 -0.21 14.29
C GLN A 136 0.43 -1.13 14.28
N VAL A 137 0.44 -2.23 15.06
CA VAL A 137 1.48 -3.27 14.94
C VAL A 137 1.46 -3.89 13.55
N LEU A 138 0.26 -4.20 13.03
CA LEU A 138 0.12 -4.65 11.64
C LEU A 138 0.66 -3.60 10.65
N GLY A 139 0.34 -2.32 10.86
CA GLY A 139 0.89 -1.22 10.08
C GLY A 139 2.42 -1.22 10.06
N ALA A 140 3.06 -1.38 11.22
CA ALA A 140 4.51 -1.45 11.34
C ALA A 140 5.11 -2.64 10.56
N LEU A 141 4.49 -3.83 10.64
CA LEU A 141 4.89 -5.01 9.86
C LEU A 141 4.79 -4.77 8.35
N LEU A 142 3.73 -4.08 7.93
CA LEU A 142 3.50 -3.70 6.53
C LEU A 142 4.25 -2.43 6.09
N LYS A 143 5.07 -1.84 6.97
CA LYS A 143 5.81 -0.61 6.72
C LYS A 143 4.92 0.57 6.30
N CYS A 144 3.77 0.70 6.96
CA CYS A 144 2.85 1.81 6.81
C CYS A 144 2.42 2.36 8.18
N ARG A 145 1.83 3.56 8.16
CA ARG A 145 1.33 4.22 9.36
C ARG A 145 0.06 4.99 9.06
N ALA A 146 -0.78 5.17 10.08
CA ALA A 146 -1.92 6.05 9.98
C ALA A 146 -1.52 7.52 10.19
N VAL A 147 -2.23 8.42 9.51
CA VAL A 147 -2.15 9.86 9.63
C VAL A 147 -3.55 10.44 9.64
N ILE A 148 -3.87 11.28 10.61
CA ILE A 148 -5.11 12.07 10.59
C ILE A 148 -4.93 13.19 9.56
N THR A 149 -5.82 13.25 8.57
CA THR A 149 -5.76 14.25 7.49
C THR A 149 -6.83 15.32 7.61
N GLU A 150 -7.93 15.03 8.29
CA GLU A 150 -9.02 15.98 8.50
C GLU A 150 -9.72 15.73 9.83
N VAL A 151 -10.15 16.81 10.49
CA VAL A 151 -11.04 16.78 11.64
C VAL A 151 -12.11 17.84 11.43
N LYS A 152 -13.37 17.49 11.66
CA LYS A 152 -14.51 18.40 11.66
C LYS A 152 -15.22 18.34 13.00
N GLU A 153 -15.49 19.50 13.59
CA GLU A 153 -16.40 19.64 14.71
C GLU A 153 -17.79 20.02 14.22
N THR A 154 -18.80 19.39 14.78
CA THR A 154 -20.21 19.77 14.62
C THR A 154 -20.82 19.98 16.01
N PRO A 155 -22.05 20.53 16.12
CA PRO A 155 -22.74 20.61 17.41
C PRO A 155 -23.00 19.25 18.08
N GLU A 156 -22.97 18.15 17.31
CA GLU A 156 -23.37 16.82 17.79
C GLU A 156 -22.21 15.81 17.91
N TYR A 157 -21.14 15.98 17.13
CA TYR A 157 -20.04 15.03 17.03
C TYR A 157 -18.76 15.63 16.48
N PHE A 158 -17.65 14.91 16.71
CA PHE A 158 -16.43 15.04 15.91
C PHE A 158 -16.40 14.00 14.79
N GLU A 159 -15.99 14.41 13.60
CA GLU A 159 -15.65 13.52 12.49
C GLU A 159 -14.14 13.63 12.22
N ALA A 160 -13.48 12.49 12.06
CA ALA A 160 -12.07 12.44 11.69
C ALA A 160 -11.87 11.57 10.45
N THR A 161 -10.94 12.00 9.60
CA THR A 161 -10.45 11.22 8.45
C THR A 161 -9.02 10.81 8.73
N ALA A 162 -8.73 9.52 8.61
CA ALA A 162 -7.41 8.95 8.68
C ALA A 162 -7.02 8.29 7.36
N GLU A 163 -5.74 8.42 7.00
CA GLU A 163 -5.13 7.74 5.86
C GLU A 163 -4.01 6.83 6.33
N ILE A 164 -3.89 5.66 5.71
CA ILE A 164 -2.71 4.82 5.85
C ILE A 164 -1.73 5.21 4.75
N ILE A 165 -0.52 5.60 5.14
CA ILE A 165 0.56 5.94 4.21
C ILE A 165 1.73 4.98 4.38
N ASN A 166 2.36 4.59 3.27
CA ASN A 166 3.59 3.81 3.32
C ASN A 166 4.84 4.70 3.45
N GLN A 167 6.01 4.07 3.50
CA GLN A 167 7.31 4.76 3.58
C GLN A 167 7.60 5.71 2.41
N ARG A 168 6.94 5.53 1.26
CA ARG A 168 7.07 6.41 0.08
C ARG A 168 6.07 7.58 0.10
N GLY A 169 5.20 7.64 1.11
CA GLY A 169 4.13 8.63 1.23
C GLY A 169 2.92 8.32 0.34
N GLU A 170 2.83 7.11 -0.22
CA GLU A 170 1.67 6.69 -1.00
C GLU A 170 0.52 6.32 -0.06
N VAL A 171 -0.68 6.80 -0.37
CA VAL A 171 -1.90 6.48 0.37
C VAL A 171 -2.33 5.05 0.02
N MET A 172 -2.31 4.18 1.02
CA MET A 172 -2.74 2.79 0.93
C MET A 172 -4.19 2.58 1.33
N GLY A 173 -4.77 3.51 2.07
CA GLY A 173 -6.07 3.33 2.68
C GLY A 173 -6.62 4.59 3.31
N ARG A 174 -7.95 4.66 3.46
CA ARG A 174 -8.64 5.77 4.13
C ARG A 174 -9.78 5.25 4.99
N GLY A 175 -9.98 5.88 6.15
CA GLY A 175 -11.08 5.63 7.07
C GLY A 175 -11.68 6.94 7.57
N VAL A 176 -13.00 7.00 7.66
CA VAL A 176 -13.74 8.13 8.22
C VAL A 176 -14.62 7.63 9.34
N ALA A 177 -14.49 8.23 10.51
CA ALA A 177 -15.26 7.87 11.68
C ALA A 177 -15.76 9.08 12.45
N ARG A 178 -16.83 8.86 13.21
CA ARG A 178 -17.47 9.86 14.06
C ARG A 178 -17.47 9.38 15.51
N CYS A 179 -17.45 10.34 16.42
CA CYS A 179 -17.77 10.10 17.82
C CYS A 179 -18.74 11.20 18.27
N TYR A 180 -19.96 10.78 18.62
CA TYR A 180 -21.02 11.68 19.05
C TYR A 180 -20.89 12.01 20.53
N PHE A 181 -21.23 13.25 20.88
CA PHE A 181 -21.34 13.69 22.27
C PHE A 181 -22.44 12.96 23.04
N SER A 182 -23.37 12.29 22.35
CA SER A 182 -24.46 11.54 22.97
C SER A 182 -24.19 10.04 23.12
N GLU A 183 -23.03 9.55 22.70
CA GLU A 183 -22.71 8.13 22.88
C GLU A 183 -22.56 7.79 24.37
N LYS A 184 -23.13 6.65 24.77
CA LYS A 184 -23.19 6.22 26.18
C LYS A 184 -21.85 6.28 26.92
N ASN A 185 -20.75 5.92 26.24
CA ASN A 185 -19.41 5.89 26.85
C ASN A 185 -18.69 7.26 26.82
N TRP A 186 -19.25 8.24 26.10
CA TRP A 186 -18.62 9.52 25.77
C TRP A 186 -19.41 10.74 26.23
N GLN A 187 -20.69 10.59 26.59
CA GLN A 187 -21.58 11.69 26.96
C GLN A 187 -21.11 12.51 28.18
N ASP A 188 -20.41 11.86 29.11
CA ASP A 188 -19.90 12.48 30.33
C ASP A 188 -18.39 12.81 30.22
N ARG A 189 -17.82 12.74 29.01
CA ARG A 189 -16.39 12.96 28.76
C ARG A 189 -16.13 14.35 28.19
N ASP A 190 -14.96 14.88 28.49
CA ASP A 190 -14.50 16.14 27.91
C ASP A 190 -14.40 16.07 26.38
N LYS A 191 -14.65 17.20 25.71
CA LYS A 191 -14.61 17.29 24.24
C LYS A 191 -13.31 16.76 23.63
N TYR A 192 -12.16 16.99 24.27
CA TYR A 192 -10.88 16.51 23.75
C TYR A 192 -10.80 14.97 23.73
N ALA A 193 -11.46 14.28 24.68
CA ALA A 193 -11.51 12.83 24.72
C ALA A 193 -12.42 12.29 23.61
N VAL A 194 -13.56 12.94 23.36
CA VAL A 194 -14.46 12.59 22.24
C VAL A 194 -13.77 12.80 20.89
N LEU A 195 -13.04 13.90 20.72
CA LEU A 195 -12.21 14.14 19.54
C LEU A 195 -11.15 13.05 19.35
N SER A 196 -10.43 12.73 20.43
CA SER A 196 -9.39 11.68 20.41
C SER A 196 -9.99 10.33 20.01
N MET A 197 -11.20 10.02 20.49
CA MET A 197 -11.88 8.80 20.09
C MET A 197 -12.30 8.79 18.62
N ALA A 198 -12.83 9.90 18.09
CA ALA A 198 -13.15 10.01 16.66
C ALA A 198 -11.91 9.70 15.79
N GLN A 199 -10.75 10.23 16.18
CA GLN A 199 -9.47 9.95 15.51
C GLN A 199 -9.06 8.48 15.64
N THR A 200 -9.14 7.90 16.84
CA THR A 200 -8.86 6.48 17.09
C THR A 200 -9.71 5.57 16.22
N ARG A 201 -11.02 5.81 16.15
CA ARG A 201 -11.95 5.06 15.28
C ARG A 201 -11.60 5.23 13.80
N ALA A 202 -11.24 6.43 13.37
CA ALA A 202 -10.86 6.68 11.98
C ALA A 202 -9.60 5.89 11.60
N ILE A 203 -8.60 5.84 12.50
CA ILE A 203 -7.39 5.04 12.34
C ILE A 203 -7.72 3.54 12.24
N GLY A 204 -8.50 3.02 13.19
CA GLY A 204 -8.94 1.61 13.18
C GLY A 204 -9.64 1.26 11.87
N LYS A 205 -10.56 2.13 11.41
CA LYS A 205 -11.30 1.94 10.16
C LYS A 205 -10.41 2.01 8.92
N ALA A 206 -9.42 2.90 8.92
CA ALA A 206 -8.47 3.02 7.81
C ALA A 206 -7.65 1.74 7.63
N TYR A 207 -7.19 1.13 8.73
CA TYR A 207 -6.52 -0.18 8.68
C TYR A 207 -7.49 -1.30 8.32
N ARG A 208 -8.66 -1.35 8.94
CA ARG A 208 -9.72 -2.33 8.66
C ARG A 208 -10.01 -2.44 7.17
N ASN A 209 -10.28 -1.32 6.51
CA ASN A 209 -10.69 -1.28 5.11
C ASN A 209 -9.69 -1.96 4.15
N ASN A 210 -8.43 -2.11 4.56
CA ASN A 210 -7.35 -2.59 3.70
C ASN A 210 -6.74 -3.92 4.18
N PHE A 211 -6.74 -4.16 5.49
CA PHE A 211 -5.97 -5.25 6.09
C PHE A 211 -6.78 -6.15 7.02
N ALA A 212 -8.11 -5.96 7.12
CA ALA A 212 -8.95 -6.77 8.00
C ALA A 212 -8.85 -8.28 7.76
N TRP A 213 -8.61 -8.70 6.52
CA TRP A 213 -8.44 -10.10 6.17
C TRP A 213 -7.21 -10.74 6.85
N ILE A 214 -6.15 -9.97 7.11
CA ILE A 214 -4.95 -10.45 7.83
C ILE A 214 -5.30 -10.75 9.31
N LEU A 215 -6.11 -9.89 9.93
CA LEU A 215 -6.60 -10.17 11.30
C LEU A 215 -7.55 -11.36 11.33
N GLY A 216 -8.38 -11.51 10.29
CA GLY A 216 -9.23 -12.70 10.13
C GLY A 216 -8.41 -13.99 10.04
N LEU A 217 -7.31 -13.98 9.28
CA LEU A 217 -6.38 -15.12 9.22
C LEU A 217 -5.73 -15.43 10.58
N ALA A 218 -5.52 -14.40 11.42
CA ALA A 218 -4.99 -14.56 12.77
C ALA A 218 -6.06 -14.99 13.80
N GLY A 219 -7.32 -15.19 13.39
CA GLY A 219 -8.41 -15.65 14.27
C GLY A 219 -9.11 -14.55 15.07
N TYR A 220 -8.93 -13.28 14.69
CA TYR A 220 -9.60 -12.14 15.32
C TYR A 220 -10.80 -11.66 14.50
N GLU A 221 -11.68 -10.92 15.17
CA GLU A 221 -12.74 -10.21 14.46
C GLU A 221 -12.12 -9.12 13.56
N PRO A 222 -12.56 -9.02 12.29
CA PRO A 222 -12.03 -8.04 11.34
C PRO A 222 -12.44 -6.60 11.67
N THR A 223 -13.31 -6.41 12.66
CA THR A 223 -13.77 -5.09 13.12
C THR A 223 -12.87 -4.62 14.28
N PRO A 224 -12.36 -3.37 14.26
CA PRO A 224 -11.66 -2.78 15.40
C PRO A 224 -12.55 -2.72 16.65
N ALA A 225 -11.96 -2.88 17.83
CA ALA A 225 -12.69 -2.81 19.11
C ALA A 225 -13.45 -1.50 19.28
N GLU A 226 -12.83 -0.38 18.88
CA GLU A 226 -13.38 0.96 19.06
C GLU A 226 -14.59 1.26 18.17
N GLU A 227 -14.89 0.41 17.17
CA GLU A 227 -16.13 0.49 16.38
C GLU A 227 -17.32 -0.25 17.03
N VAL A 228 -17.07 -1.04 18.08
CA VAL A 228 -18.08 -1.89 18.74
C VAL A 228 -18.35 -1.46 20.19
N GLU A 229 -17.38 -0.79 20.81
CA GLU A 229 -17.46 -0.23 22.17
C GLU A 229 -18.28 1.06 22.25
#